data_AF-W2C4V5-F1
#
_entry.id   AF-W2C4V5-F1
#
_cell.length_a   1.000
_cell.length_b   1.000
_cell.length_c   1.000
_cell.angle_alpha   90.00
_cell.angle_beta   90.00
_cell.angle_gamma   90.00
#
_symmetry.space_group_name_H-M   'P 1'
#
loop_
_entity.id
_entity.type
_entity.pdbx_description
1 polymer ?
#
loop_
_entity_poly.entity_id
_entity_poly.type
_entity_poly.pdbx_seq_one_letter_code
_entity_poly.pdbx_strand_id
1 'polypeptide(L)'
;MEKEQGHCDFFMFENKKGEWQVEVDCTRSADGKEVQKLFSQFVDKETIRISSLNIDTLSDKQTVGFFDTLIDYGITDDWRFEDVIALTFRRGRESKDEEENVDDDSTQEIKNATILSGIRQAILEGGGLREDAFVKQFEENGCIFTAMTFEFSHKTIPEVIHIRAEFKGSPKVFEVSIVDSFETKGPDAKREVSSLPLKKNLEIRSAFWNQARRIFAEVVSEKNDS
;
A
#
# COMPACT_ATOMS: atom_id res chain seq x y z
N MET A 1 5.77 12.05 36.08
CA MET A 1 5.41 11.63 34.72
C MET A 1 4.70 12.78 34.06
N GLU A 2 5.38 13.48 33.16
CA GLU A 2 4.72 14.45 32.28
C GLU A 2 3.80 13.67 31.34
N LYS A 3 2.54 14.10 31.21
CA LYS A 3 1.64 13.56 30.19
C LYS A 3 2.18 14.04 28.85
N GLU A 4 2.74 13.12 28.07
CA GLU A 4 3.11 13.38 26.69
C GLU A 4 1.88 13.92 25.94
N GLN A 5 1.93 15.17 25.49
CA GLN A 5 0.91 15.74 24.63
C GLN A 5 1.20 15.27 23.21
N GLY A 6 0.41 14.31 22.72
CA GLY A 6 0.38 13.99 21.29
C GLY A 6 -0.40 15.05 20.53
N HIS A 7 0.10 15.44 19.36
CA HIS A 7 -0.66 16.22 18.38
C HIS A 7 -0.95 15.32 17.17
N CYS A 8 -2.13 15.48 16.58
CA CYS A 8 -2.55 14.80 15.36
C CYS A 8 -3.29 15.84 14.54
N ASP A 9 -2.81 16.08 13.33
CA ASP A 9 -3.41 17.01 12.39
C ASP A 9 -4.17 16.23 11.31
N PHE A 10 -5.32 16.74 10.91
CA PHE A 10 -6.07 16.20 9.78
C PHE A 10 -6.66 17.33 8.94
N PHE A 11 -6.78 17.07 7.65
CA PHE A 11 -7.35 17.97 6.66
C PHE A 11 -8.67 17.37 6.17
N MET A 12 -9.69 18.21 6.04
CA MET A 12 -11.00 17.79 5.56
C MET A 12 -11.43 18.69 4.41
N PHE A 13 -11.82 18.08 3.29
CA PHE A 13 -12.26 18.79 2.10
C PHE A 13 -13.34 18.02 1.36
N GLU A 14 -14.20 18.76 0.64
CA GLU A 14 -15.29 18.20 -0.15
C GLU A 14 -14.76 17.84 -1.55
N ASN A 15 -14.71 16.54 -1.87
CA ASN A 15 -14.27 16.05 -3.18
C ASN A 15 -15.38 16.18 -4.23
N LYS A 16 -16.61 15.90 -3.81
CA LYS A 16 -17.83 15.97 -4.61
C LYS A 16 -18.96 16.40 -3.68
N LYS A 17 -20.05 16.94 -4.24
CA LYS A 17 -21.20 17.37 -3.45
C LYS A 17 -21.69 16.26 -2.52
N GLY A 18 -21.55 16.46 -1.20
CA GLY A 18 -21.94 15.50 -0.17
C GLY A 18 -20.91 14.39 0.13
N GLU A 19 -19.72 14.44 -0.48
CA GLU A 19 -18.63 13.48 -0.28
C GLU A 19 -17.38 14.18 0.24
N TRP A 20 -17.01 13.85 1.48
CA TRP A 20 -15.88 14.47 2.17
C TRP A 20 -14.73 13.49 2.31
N GLN A 21 -13.52 13.97 2.04
CA GLN A 21 -12.27 13.27 2.31
C GLN A 21 -11.63 13.84 3.56
N VAL A 22 -11.16 12.94 4.43
CA VAL A 22 -10.39 13.27 5.63
C VAL A 22 -9.01 12.65 5.47
N GLU A 23 -8.00 13.49 5.36
CA GLU A 23 -6.60 13.09 5.33
C GLU A 23 -5.99 13.29 6.70
N VAL A 24 -5.41 12.24 7.27
CA VAL A 24 -4.79 12.29 8.59
C VAL A 24 -3.28 12.29 8.43
N ASP A 25 -2.61 13.29 8.97
CA ASP A 25 -1.15 13.30 9.04
C ASP A 25 -0.72 12.52 10.28
N CYS A 26 -0.59 11.21 10.10
CA CYS A 26 -0.29 10.28 11.18
C CYS A 26 1.17 10.47 11.65
N THR A 27 1.36 11.07 12.81
CA THR A 27 2.66 11.06 13.52
C THR A 27 2.86 9.72 14.25
N ARG A 28 1.76 9.05 14.60
CA ARG A 28 1.69 7.73 15.24
C ARG A 28 0.78 6.81 14.45
N SER A 29 1.07 5.52 14.47
CA SER A 29 0.26 4.48 13.80
C SER A 29 -1.18 4.38 14.32
N ALA A 30 -1.50 4.98 15.47
CA ALA A 30 -2.84 5.01 16.04
C ALA A 30 -3.67 6.24 15.62
N ASP A 31 -3.05 7.27 15.04
CA ASP A 31 -3.69 8.57 14.81
C ASP A 31 -4.90 8.45 13.86
N GLY A 32 -4.76 7.74 12.74
CA GLY A 32 -5.87 7.49 11.82
C GLY A 32 -7.05 6.77 12.48
N LYS A 33 -6.77 5.84 13.40
CA LYS A 33 -7.81 5.11 14.15
C LYS A 33 -8.53 6.04 15.13
N GLU A 34 -7.80 6.90 15.85
CA GLU A 34 -8.41 7.84 16.78
C GLU A 34 -9.24 8.91 16.05
N VAL A 35 -8.78 9.40 14.89
CA VAL A 35 -9.58 10.30 14.04
C VAL A 35 -10.84 9.59 13.53
N GLN A 36 -10.73 8.37 13.03
CA GLN A 36 -11.91 7.60 12.60
C GLN A 36 -12.92 7.40 13.74
N LYS A 37 -12.43 7.13 14.96
CA LYS A 37 -13.25 6.99 16.16
C LYS A 37 -13.92 8.30 16.54
N LEU A 38 -13.21 9.43 16.44
CA LEU A 38 -13.76 10.77 16.63
C LEU A 38 -14.96 10.99 15.70
N PHE A 39 -14.78 10.83 14.39
CA PHE A 39 -15.88 11.00 13.42
C PHE A 39 -17.03 10.03 13.70
N SER A 40 -16.75 8.78 14.04
CA SER A 40 -17.77 7.76 14.34
C SER A 40 -18.66 8.10 15.55
N GLN A 41 -18.23 9.04 16.42
CA GLN A 41 -19.01 9.54 17.55
C GLN A 41 -19.88 10.75 17.19
N PHE A 42 -19.49 11.53 16.17
CA PHE A 42 -20.19 12.76 15.78
C PHE A 42 -21.13 12.59 14.59
N VAL A 43 -20.87 11.61 13.72
CA VAL A 43 -21.73 11.39 12.55
C VAL A 43 -22.98 10.62 12.93
N ASP A 44 -24.11 11.05 12.38
CA ASP A 44 -25.32 10.25 12.37
C ASP A 44 -25.14 9.09 11.36
N LYS A 45 -25.08 7.87 11.87
CA LYS A 45 -24.84 6.66 11.08
C LYS A 45 -26.03 6.28 10.19
N GLU A 46 -27.21 6.86 10.42
CA GLU A 46 -28.38 6.66 9.55
C GLU A 46 -28.26 7.47 8.25
N THR A 47 -27.55 8.58 8.28
CA THR A 47 -27.42 9.53 7.15
C THR A 47 -26.02 9.59 6.56
N ILE A 48 -24.98 9.24 7.32
CA ILE A 48 -23.57 9.38 6.92
C ILE A 48 -22.86 8.03 7.03
N ARG A 49 -22.20 7.63 5.94
CA ARG A 49 -21.33 6.45 5.90
C ARG A 49 -19.87 6.88 5.94
N ILE A 50 -19.15 6.45 6.98
CA ILE A 50 -17.68 6.52 7.02
C ILE A 50 -17.14 5.29 6.31
N SER A 51 -16.21 5.50 5.37
CA SER A 51 -15.55 4.41 4.64
C SER A 51 -14.04 4.60 4.64
N SER A 52 -13.33 3.47 4.68
CA SER A 52 -11.90 3.39 4.50
C SER A 52 -11.58 2.17 3.63
N LEU A 53 -10.44 2.20 2.96
CA LEU A 53 -9.93 1.05 2.21
C LEU A 53 -9.41 0.03 3.21
N ASN A 54 -10.05 -1.14 3.26
CA ASN A 54 -9.73 -2.20 4.19
C ASN A 54 -9.36 -3.47 3.43
N ILE A 55 -8.14 -3.95 3.61
CA ILE A 55 -7.64 -5.18 2.97
C ILE A 55 -8.52 -6.41 3.27
N ASP A 56 -9.21 -6.42 4.40
CA ASP A 56 -10.04 -7.55 4.81
C ASP A 56 -11.27 -7.76 3.90
N THR A 57 -11.65 -6.78 3.08
CA THR A 57 -12.75 -6.92 2.10
C THR A 57 -12.32 -7.53 0.77
N LEU A 58 -11.01 -7.62 0.50
CA LEU A 58 -10.43 -8.22 -0.70
C LEU A 58 -10.15 -9.71 -0.47
N SER A 59 -10.23 -10.54 -1.50
CA SER A 59 -9.60 -11.87 -1.54
C SER A 59 -8.08 -11.75 -1.66
N ASP A 60 -7.36 -12.87 -1.57
CA ASP A 60 -5.90 -12.83 -1.69
C ASP A 60 -5.47 -12.44 -3.12
N LYS A 61 -6.12 -13.01 -4.15
CA LYS A 61 -5.92 -12.62 -5.55
C LYS A 61 -6.27 -11.15 -5.82
N GLN A 62 -7.35 -10.65 -5.24
CA GLN A 62 -7.74 -9.23 -5.36
C GLN A 62 -6.71 -8.31 -4.69
N THR A 63 -6.10 -8.74 -3.59
CA THR A 63 -5.07 -7.95 -2.90
C THR A 63 -3.84 -7.79 -3.79
N VAL A 64 -3.38 -8.87 -4.41
CA VAL A 64 -2.27 -8.83 -5.38
C VAL A 64 -2.64 -7.95 -6.56
N GLY A 65 -3.80 -8.19 -7.19
CA GLY A 65 -4.27 -7.41 -8.34
C GLY A 65 -4.44 -5.92 -8.04
N PHE A 66 -4.85 -5.56 -6.82
CA PHE A 66 -4.92 -4.17 -6.37
C PHE A 66 -3.56 -3.48 -6.42
N PHE A 67 -2.52 -4.11 -5.86
CA PHE A 67 -1.16 -3.55 -5.89
C PHE A 67 -0.57 -3.53 -7.30
N ASP A 68 -0.83 -4.55 -8.11
CA ASP A 68 -0.39 -4.57 -9.51
C ASP A 68 -1.04 -3.46 -10.32
N THR A 69 -2.33 -3.19 -10.12
CA THR A 69 -3.03 -2.11 -10.81
C THR A 69 -2.51 -0.73 -10.40
N LEU A 70 -1.94 -0.58 -9.19
CA LEU A 70 -1.29 0.66 -8.76
C LEU A 70 0.01 0.96 -9.53
N ILE A 71 0.67 -0.05 -10.11
CA ILE A 71 1.86 0.15 -10.95
C ILE A 71 1.52 1.03 -12.16
N ASP A 72 0.41 0.70 -12.82
CA ASP A 72 -0.01 1.36 -14.06
C ASP A 72 -0.84 2.62 -13.81
N TYR A 73 -1.65 2.63 -12.75
CA TYR A 73 -2.69 3.66 -12.54
C TYR A 73 -2.63 4.35 -11.18
N GLY A 74 -1.58 4.11 -10.38
CA GLY A 74 -1.47 4.64 -9.03
C GLY A 74 -1.29 6.15 -8.95
N ILE A 75 -0.73 6.78 -9.98
CA ILE A 75 -0.44 8.23 -9.99
C ILE A 75 -0.92 8.90 -11.29
N THR A 76 -0.92 10.23 -11.31
CA THR A 76 -1.32 11.06 -12.45
C THR A 76 -0.33 10.99 -13.62
N ASP A 77 -0.80 11.45 -14.78
CA ASP A 77 -0.06 11.40 -16.05
C ASP A 77 1.26 12.20 -16.08
N ASP A 78 1.58 12.99 -15.07
CA ASP A 78 2.87 13.71 -15.01
C ASP A 78 4.03 12.81 -14.60
N TRP A 79 3.73 11.65 -14.03
CA TRP A 79 4.69 10.70 -13.48
C TRP A 79 4.75 9.44 -14.35
N ARG A 80 5.95 8.87 -14.46
CA ARG A 80 6.22 7.60 -15.11
C ARG A 80 6.68 6.61 -14.07
N PHE A 81 6.02 5.46 -14.01
CA PHE A 81 6.47 4.34 -13.21
C PHE A 81 7.83 3.86 -13.72
N GLU A 82 8.77 3.62 -12.79
CA GLU A 82 10.09 3.10 -13.10
C GLU A 82 10.26 1.69 -12.56
N ASP A 83 9.97 1.46 -11.28
CA ASP A 83 10.22 0.16 -10.63
C ASP A 83 9.43 -0.03 -9.32
N VAL A 84 9.33 -1.28 -8.87
CA VAL A 84 8.97 -1.63 -7.49
C VAL A 84 10.25 -1.89 -6.72
N ILE A 85 10.59 -0.96 -5.82
CA ILE A 85 11.88 -0.96 -5.11
C ILE A 85 11.84 -1.61 -3.72
N ALA A 86 10.63 -1.78 -3.17
CA ALA A 86 10.43 -2.52 -1.93
C ALA A 86 9.06 -3.19 -1.88
N LEU A 87 9.00 -4.38 -1.30
CA LEU A 87 7.78 -5.15 -1.07
C LEU A 87 7.70 -5.61 0.37
N THR A 88 6.49 -5.63 0.90
CA THR A 88 6.17 -6.35 2.14
C THR A 88 5.07 -7.33 1.82
N PHE A 89 5.31 -8.61 2.08
CA PHE A 89 4.32 -9.67 1.89
C PHE A 89 4.19 -10.52 3.14
N ARG A 90 3.05 -11.16 3.26
CA ARG A 90 2.70 -12.12 4.32
C ARG A 90 1.93 -13.28 3.73
N ARG A 91 1.78 -14.36 4.50
CA ARG A 91 0.82 -15.40 4.14
C ARG A 91 -0.60 -14.84 3.97
N GLY A 92 -1.26 -15.28 2.92
CA GLY A 92 -2.65 -15.01 2.63
C GLY A 92 -3.57 -15.60 3.70
N ARG A 93 -4.86 -15.34 3.52
CA ARG A 93 -5.92 -15.92 4.37
C ARG A 93 -6.43 -17.24 3.80
N GLU A 94 -6.28 -17.45 2.50
CA GLU A 94 -6.77 -18.63 1.77
C GLU A 94 -5.76 -19.78 1.78
N SER A 95 -4.50 -19.50 2.12
CA SER A 95 -3.50 -20.51 2.43
C SER A 95 -3.93 -21.24 3.70
N LYS A 96 -4.65 -22.35 3.56
CA LYS A 96 -4.98 -23.25 4.68
C LYS A 96 -3.67 -23.62 5.36
N ASP A 97 -3.68 -23.57 6.70
CA ASP A 97 -2.62 -24.11 7.53
C ASP A 97 -2.43 -25.59 7.18
N GLU A 98 -1.44 -25.91 6.35
CA GLU A 98 -0.81 -27.23 6.33
C GLU A 98 0.09 -27.36 7.57
N GLU A 99 -0.51 -27.20 8.76
CA GLU A 99 0.03 -27.74 10.00
C GLU A 99 -0.63 -29.09 10.28
N GLU A 100 -0.61 -30.04 9.34
CA GLU A 100 -0.93 -31.44 9.64
C GLU A 100 -0.34 -32.41 8.58
N ASN A 101 0.74 -33.08 8.99
CA ASN A 101 1.27 -34.36 8.48
C ASN A 101 1.81 -34.41 7.03
N VAL A 102 3.13 -34.25 6.89
CA VAL A 102 3.87 -34.90 5.78
C VAL A 102 4.88 -35.85 6.39
N ASP A 103 4.44 -37.09 6.57
CA ASP A 103 5.32 -38.25 6.52
C ASP A 103 5.32 -38.75 5.06
N ASP A 104 6.48 -39.21 4.62
CA ASP A 104 6.74 -39.99 3.40
C ASP A 104 7.08 -39.26 2.07
N ASP A 105 8.40 -39.24 1.84
CA ASP A 105 9.15 -39.60 0.62
C ASP A 105 8.43 -39.46 -0.75
N SER A 106 8.67 -38.33 -1.42
CA SER A 106 8.82 -38.35 -2.88
C SER A 106 9.68 -37.20 -3.40
N THR A 107 10.49 -37.56 -4.38
CA THR A 107 11.69 -36.91 -4.89
C THR A 107 11.47 -35.64 -5.73
N GLN A 108 12.25 -34.60 -5.39
CA GLN A 108 12.84 -33.54 -6.24
C GLN A 108 12.08 -32.25 -6.63
N GLU A 109 10.76 -32.10 -6.45
CA GLU A 109 10.11 -30.77 -6.57
C GLU A 109 9.84 -30.08 -5.21
N ILE A 110 10.03 -30.82 -4.12
CA ILE A 110 9.63 -30.41 -2.76
C ILE A 110 10.59 -29.39 -2.12
N LYS A 111 11.84 -29.25 -2.58
CA LYS A 111 12.87 -28.49 -1.85
C LYS A 111 12.58 -27.00 -1.69
N ASN A 112 11.87 -26.36 -2.62
CA ASN A 112 11.59 -24.92 -2.52
C ASN A 112 10.34 -24.61 -1.71
N ALA A 113 9.29 -25.44 -1.81
CA ALA A 113 8.08 -25.30 -0.99
C ALA A 113 8.40 -25.42 0.52
N THR A 114 9.35 -26.30 0.88
CA THR A 114 9.75 -26.48 2.28
C THR A 114 10.46 -25.24 2.87
N ILE A 115 11.24 -24.48 2.08
CA ILE A 115 12.00 -23.32 2.58
C ILE A 115 11.06 -22.17 2.99
N LEU A 116 9.97 -21.97 2.25
CA LEU A 116 9.03 -20.87 2.51
C LEU A 116 8.02 -21.20 3.62
N SER A 117 7.94 -22.47 4.03
CA SER A 117 7.00 -22.96 5.05
C SER A 117 7.15 -22.28 6.43
N GLY A 118 8.32 -21.72 6.74
CA GLY A 118 8.56 -21.01 8.01
C GLY A 118 8.37 -19.49 7.95
N ILE A 119 8.28 -18.89 6.75
CA ILE A 119 8.28 -17.44 6.57
C ILE A 119 6.84 -16.92 6.59
N ARG A 120 6.45 -16.28 7.69
CA ARG A 120 5.11 -15.68 7.84
C ARG A 120 4.98 -14.30 7.19
N GLN A 121 6.07 -13.54 7.19
CA GLN A 121 6.16 -12.21 6.60
C GLN A 121 7.62 -11.96 6.19
N ALA A 122 7.83 -11.25 5.09
CA ALA A 122 9.14 -10.73 4.73
C ALA A 122 9.03 -9.33 4.09
N ILE A 123 10.15 -8.62 4.15
CA ILE A 123 10.35 -7.33 3.51
C ILE A 123 11.53 -7.52 2.55
N LEU A 124 11.33 -7.17 1.29
CA LEU A 124 12.37 -7.17 0.27
C LEU A 124 12.60 -5.75 -0.21
N GLU A 125 13.86 -5.42 -0.41
CA GLU A 125 14.33 -4.14 -0.94
C GLU A 125 15.35 -4.43 -2.05
N GLY A 126 15.22 -3.75 -3.18
CA GLY A 126 16.02 -4.03 -4.38
C GLY A 126 15.30 -3.57 -5.64
N GLY A 127 15.92 -3.71 -6.81
CA GLY A 127 15.29 -3.36 -8.10
C GLY A 127 14.62 -4.56 -8.77
N GLY A 128 13.58 -4.31 -9.56
CA GLY A 128 12.88 -5.31 -10.36
C GLY A 128 12.08 -6.31 -9.53
N LEU A 129 11.69 -5.96 -8.28
CA LEU A 129 11.14 -6.92 -7.34
C LEU A 129 9.84 -7.57 -7.84
N ARG A 130 9.01 -6.84 -8.58
CA ARG A 130 7.75 -7.40 -9.07
C ARG A 130 7.96 -8.55 -10.08
N GLU A 131 9.04 -8.48 -10.84
CA GLU A 131 9.41 -9.48 -11.86
C GLU A 131 10.29 -10.60 -11.31
N ASP A 132 10.79 -10.45 -10.08
CA ASP A 132 11.70 -11.38 -9.43
C ASP A 132 11.05 -12.77 -9.23
N ALA A 133 11.79 -13.82 -9.54
CA ALA A 133 11.31 -15.19 -9.48
C ALA A 133 10.94 -15.63 -8.05
N PHE A 134 11.63 -15.12 -7.03
CA PHE A 134 11.31 -15.37 -5.64
C PHE A 134 9.98 -14.73 -5.26
N VAL A 135 9.72 -13.51 -5.72
CA VAL A 135 8.45 -12.81 -5.45
C VAL A 135 7.28 -13.53 -6.11
N LYS A 136 7.42 -13.94 -7.38
CA LYS A 136 6.39 -14.72 -8.08
C LYS A 136 6.13 -16.06 -7.39
N GLN A 137 7.19 -16.75 -6.96
CA GLN A 137 7.03 -17.98 -6.20
C GLN A 137 6.30 -17.76 -4.86
N PHE A 138 6.57 -16.67 -4.15
CA PHE A 138 5.85 -16.35 -2.92
C PHE A 138 4.35 -16.13 -3.16
N GLU A 139 4.01 -15.43 -4.24
CA GLU A 139 2.63 -15.22 -4.69
C GLU A 139 1.93 -16.55 -5.01
N GLU A 140 2.57 -17.43 -5.77
CA GLU A 140 2.07 -18.77 -6.11
C GLU A 140 1.83 -19.65 -4.87
N ASN A 141 2.60 -19.45 -3.80
CA ASN A 141 2.42 -20.12 -2.51
C ASN A 141 1.36 -19.46 -1.61
N GLY A 142 0.49 -18.61 -2.17
CA GLY A 142 -0.63 -18.00 -1.47
C GLY A 142 -0.23 -16.86 -0.53
N CYS A 143 0.91 -16.20 -0.76
CA CYS A 143 1.25 -14.97 -0.05
C CYS A 143 0.65 -13.74 -0.75
N ILE A 144 0.37 -12.71 0.04
CA ILE A 144 -0.18 -11.43 -0.43
C ILE A 144 0.72 -10.26 -0.05
N PHE A 145 0.66 -9.20 -0.84
CA PHE A 145 1.29 -7.93 -0.52
C PHE A 145 0.50 -7.18 0.57
N THR A 146 1.21 -6.60 1.52
CA THR A 146 0.67 -5.64 2.49
C THR A 146 1.28 -4.27 2.32
N ALA A 147 2.41 -4.16 1.63
CA ALA A 147 2.97 -2.88 1.21
C ALA A 147 3.78 -3.03 -0.08
N MET A 148 3.79 -1.97 -0.88
CA MET A 148 4.61 -1.84 -2.08
C MET A 148 5.16 -0.41 -2.14
N THR A 149 6.46 -0.29 -2.43
CA THR A 149 7.11 1.00 -2.65
C THR A 149 7.47 1.13 -4.12
N PHE A 150 6.86 2.12 -4.75
CA PHE A 150 6.96 2.42 -6.17
C PHE A 150 7.95 3.55 -6.38
N GLU A 151 8.82 3.39 -7.37
CA GLU A 151 9.64 4.46 -7.89
C GLU A 151 8.96 5.10 -9.10
N PHE A 152 8.82 6.42 -9.06
CA PHE A 152 8.30 7.21 -10.17
C PHE A 152 9.30 8.31 -10.54
N SER A 153 9.49 8.53 -11.85
CA SER A 153 10.17 9.72 -12.35
C SER A 153 9.15 10.71 -12.92
N HIS A 154 9.42 12.00 -12.77
CA HIS A 154 8.59 13.01 -13.40
C HIS A 154 8.94 13.11 -14.89
N LYS A 155 7.92 13.24 -15.76
CA LYS A 155 8.11 13.20 -17.22
C LYS A 155 8.84 14.43 -17.79
N THR A 156 8.70 15.58 -17.14
CA THR A 156 9.19 16.89 -17.65
C THR A 156 10.21 17.62 -16.77
N ILE A 157 10.39 17.23 -15.51
CA ILE A 157 11.35 17.86 -14.59
C ILE A 157 12.23 16.77 -13.97
N PRO A 158 13.45 17.09 -13.52
CA PRO A 158 14.42 16.09 -13.07
C PRO A 158 14.12 15.59 -11.65
N GLU A 159 12.90 15.13 -11.39
CA GLU A 159 12.46 14.65 -10.08
C GLU A 159 12.16 13.15 -10.09
N VAL A 160 12.52 12.48 -9.00
CA VAL A 160 12.15 11.09 -8.72
C VAL A 160 11.54 11.03 -7.33
N ILE A 161 10.47 10.26 -7.16
CA ILE A 161 9.83 10.04 -5.86
C ILE A 161 9.63 8.56 -5.59
N HIS A 162 9.72 8.19 -4.33
CA HIS A 162 9.38 6.86 -3.85
C HIS A 162 8.09 6.95 -3.05
N ILE A 163 7.02 6.32 -3.55
CA ILE A 163 5.72 6.28 -2.90
C ILE A 163 5.52 4.90 -2.29
N ARG A 164 5.24 4.85 -0.99
CA ARG A 164 4.86 3.61 -0.30
C ARG A 164 3.35 3.58 -0.12
N ALA A 165 2.73 2.54 -0.65
CA ALA A 165 1.34 2.19 -0.40
C ALA A 165 1.30 1.00 0.55
N GLU A 166 0.55 1.09 1.64
CA GLU A 166 0.52 0.01 2.63
C GLU A 166 -0.83 -0.13 3.33
N PHE A 167 -1.18 -1.38 3.67
CA PHE A 167 -2.25 -1.68 4.60
C PHE A 167 -1.63 -1.96 5.96
N LYS A 168 -1.81 -1.03 6.92
CA LYS A 168 -1.29 -1.19 8.27
C LYS A 168 -2.31 -0.83 9.35
N GLY A 169 -1.98 -1.20 10.59
CA GLY A 169 -2.83 -0.97 11.75
C GLY A 169 -3.87 -2.08 12.01
N SER A 170 -4.77 -1.80 12.96
CA SER A 170 -5.90 -2.65 13.32
C SER A 170 -7.12 -1.77 13.66
N PRO A 171 -8.07 -1.57 12.71
CA PRO A 171 -8.19 -2.23 11.41
C PRO A 171 -7.08 -1.87 10.41
N LYS A 172 -6.85 -2.72 9.40
CA LYS A 172 -5.81 -2.52 8.38
C LYS A 172 -6.27 -1.50 7.35
N VAL A 173 -5.95 -0.24 7.60
CA VAL A 173 -6.31 0.88 6.74
C VAL A 173 -5.21 1.09 5.70
N PHE A 174 -5.62 1.46 4.49
CA PHE A 174 -4.70 1.85 3.42
C PHE A 174 -4.10 3.23 3.69
N GLU A 175 -2.78 3.31 3.68
CA GLU A 175 -1.99 4.51 3.85
C GLU A 175 -1.06 4.72 2.65
N VAL A 176 -0.82 5.99 2.34
CA VAL A 176 0.11 6.43 1.29
C VAL A 176 1.12 7.37 1.92
N SER A 177 2.40 7.10 1.74
CA SER A 177 3.50 7.95 2.17
C SER A 177 4.52 8.15 1.05
N ILE A 178 5.17 9.31 1.04
CA ILE A 178 6.35 9.53 0.19
C ILE A 178 7.55 9.30 1.09
N VAL A 179 8.29 8.22 0.84
CA VAL A 179 9.41 7.81 1.71
C VAL A 179 10.69 8.53 1.35
N ASP A 180 10.91 8.77 0.06
CA ASP A 180 12.07 9.49 -0.45
C ASP A 180 11.68 10.36 -1.64
N SER A 181 12.44 11.44 -1.84
CA SER A 181 12.39 12.26 -3.05
C SER A 181 13.80 12.64 -3.47
N PHE A 182 14.03 12.71 -4.77
CA PHE A 182 15.33 12.99 -5.34
C PHE A 182 15.23 14.00 -6.48
N GLU A 183 16.29 14.78 -6.64
CA GLU A 183 16.56 15.54 -7.85
C GLU A 183 17.67 14.85 -8.65
N THR A 184 17.48 14.71 -9.96
CA THR A 184 18.49 14.16 -10.88
C THR A 184 19.35 15.28 -11.45
N LYS A 185 20.67 15.19 -11.26
CA LYS A 185 21.60 16.24 -11.68
C LYS A 185 22.69 15.71 -12.60
N GLY A 186 23.12 16.59 -13.50
CA GLY A 186 24.25 16.36 -14.39
C GLY A 186 23.97 15.36 -15.52
N PRO A 187 24.96 15.15 -16.40
CA PRO A 187 24.82 14.26 -17.56
C PRO A 187 24.68 12.78 -17.16
N ASP A 188 25.15 12.40 -15.97
CA ASP A 188 25.09 11.03 -15.46
C ASP A 188 23.78 10.72 -14.69
N ALA A 189 22.81 11.66 -14.69
CA ALA A 189 21.55 11.54 -13.98
C ALA A 189 21.70 11.13 -12.50
N LYS A 190 22.71 11.67 -11.82
CA LYS A 190 22.98 11.36 -10.42
C LYS A 190 21.82 11.81 -9.54
N ARG A 191 21.32 10.92 -8.69
CA ARG A 191 20.25 11.21 -7.74
C ARG A 191 20.81 11.85 -6.48
N GLU A 192 20.27 12.99 -6.12
CA GLU A 192 20.53 13.67 -4.84
C GLU A 192 19.24 13.73 -4.04
N VAL A 193 19.29 13.32 -2.77
CA VAL A 193 18.12 13.41 -1.88
C VAL A 193 17.66 14.85 -1.80
N SER A 194 16.38 15.07 -2.07
CA SER A 194 15.72 16.37 -2.00
C SER A 194 14.67 16.37 -0.90
N SER A 195 14.31 17.57 -0.43
CA SER A 195 13.11 17.75 0.38
C SER A 195 11.92 18.07 -0.52
N LEU A 196 10.78 17.43 -0.25
CA LEU A 196 9.54 17.72 -0.95
C LEU A 196 8.72 18.74 -0.15
N PRO A 197 8.35 19.90 -0.72
CA PRO A 197 7.52 20.88 -0.02
C PRO A 197 6.20 20.25 0.46
N LEU A 198 5.75 20.57 1.67
CA LEU A 198 4.57 19.96 2.29
C LEU A 198 3.34 19.99 1.38
N LYS A 199 3.07 21.13 0.73
CA LYS A 199 1.96 21.26 -0.21
C LYS A 199 2.03 20.24 -1.35
N LYS A 200 3.20 20.10 -1.98
CA LYS A 200 3.43 19.15 -3.08
C LYS A 200 3.35 17.70 -2.60
N ASN A 201 3.85 17.42 -1.39
CA ASN A 201 3.73 16.12 -0.76
C ASN A 201 2.26 15.72 -0.55
N LEU A 202 1.44 16.63 0.00
CA LEU A 202 0.00 16.40 0.18
C LEU A 202 -0.71 16.21 -1.15
N GLU A 203 -0.43 17.04 -2.16
CA GLU A 203 -1.02 16.92 -3.50
C GLU A 203 -0.76 15.55 -4.13
N ILE A 204 0.49 15.06 -4.08
CA ILE A 204 0.87 13.76 -4.63
C ILE A 204 0.22 12.61 -3.85
N ARG A 205 0.29 12.63 -2.51
CA ARG A 205 -0.33 11.59 -1.68
C ARG A 205 -1.84 11.53 -1.88
N SER A 206 -2.51 12.69 -1.94
CA SER A 206 -3.94 12.78 -2.17
C SER A 206 -4.34 12.24 -3.54
N ALA A 207 -3.59 12.61 -4.59
CA ALA A 207 -3.82 12.09 -5.94
C ALA A 207 -3.67 10.57 -5.99
N PHE A 208 -2.60 10.04 -5.40
CA PHE A 208 -2.34 8.60 -5.37
C PHE A 208 -3.41 7.85 -4.59
N TRP A 209 -3.78 8.34 -3.40
CA TRP A 209 -4.82 7.73 -2.58
C TRP A 209 -6.17 7.73 -3.29
N ASN A 210 -6.52 8.79 -4.02
CA ASN A 210 -7.76 8.86 -4.79
C ASN A 210 -7.79 7.86 -5.95
N GLN A 211 -6.68 7.65 -6.66
CA GLN A 211 -6.58 6.59 -7.66
C GLN A 211 -6.69 5.20 -7.02
N ALA A 212 -5.97 4.97 -5.92
CA ALA A 212 -6.08 3.73 -5.17
C ALA A 212 -7.52 3.45 -4.73
N ARG A 213 -8.26 4.47 -4.28
CA ARG A 213 -9.67 4.33 -3.92
C ARG A 213 -10.55 3.90 -5.09
N ARG A 214 -10.31 4.47 -6.27
CA ARG A 214 -11.03 4.10 -7.50
C ARG A 214 -10.73 2.65 -7.90
N ILE A 215 -9.44 2.31 -7.98
CA ILE A 215 -8.96 0.95 -8.30
C ILE A 215 -9.55 -0.07 -7.32
N PHE A 216 -9.53 0.23 -6.02
CA PHE A 216 -10.08 -0.65 -5.01
C PHE A 216 -11.59 -0.89 -5.20
N ALA A 217 -12.35 0.16 -5.53
CA ALA A 217 -13.78 0.02 -5.80
C ALA A 217 -14.05 -0.87 -7.03
N GLU A 218 -13.24 -0.73 -8.07
CA GLU A 218 -13.29 -1.57 -9.28
C GLU A 218 -13.00 -3.04 -8.91
N VAL A 219 -11.88 -3.30 -8.23
CA VAL A 219 -11.46 -4.65 -7.79
C VAL A 219 -12.50 -5.32 -6.88
N VAL A 220 -13.11 -4.56 -5.96
CA VAL A 220 -14.18 -5.09 -5.08
C VAL A 220 -15.45 -5.41 -5.87
N SER A 221 -15.78 -4.61 -6.89
CA SER A 221 -17.02 -4.77 -7.66
C SER A 221 -17.01 -6.01 -8.57
N GLU A 222 -15.85 -6.46 -9.04
CA GLU A 222 -15.69 -7.71 -9.82
C GLU A 222 -16.21 -8.95 -9.07
N LYS A 223 -16.34 -8.86 -7.74
CA LYS A 223 -16.88 -9.92 -6.87
C LYS A 223 -18.37 -10.21 -7.07
N ASN A 224 -19.12 -9.30 -7.69
CA ASN A 224 -20.58 -9.43 -7.81
C ASN A 224 -21.05 -10.04 -9.16
N ASP A 225 -20.13 -10.28 -10.09
CA ASP A 225 -20.43 -10.81 -11.43
C ASP A 225 -19.91 -12.25 -11.66
N SER A 226 -19.51 -12.95 -10.59
CA SER A 226 -19.12 -14.38 -10.59
C SER A 226 -19.93 -15.19 -9.58
#